data_AF-A0A9N9T4F3-F1
#
_entry.id   AF-A0A9N9T4F3-F1
#
_cell.length_a   1.000
_cell.length_b   1.000
_cell.length_c   1.000
_cell.angle_alpha   90.00
_cell.angle_beta   90.00
_cell.angle_gamma   90.00
#
_symmetry.space_group_name_H-M   'P 1'
#
loop_
_entity.id
_entity.type
_entity.pdbx_description
1 polymer ?
#
loop_
_entity_poly.entity_id
_entity_poly.type
_entity_poly.pdbx_seq_one_letter_code
_entity_poly.pdbx_strand_id
1 'polypeptide(L)'
;MLADNRQYVREHALRRILKIRKTSNIGALRIFQVPTLNKDAHNYIDMIDWKTKTEPSLTMSISNEIITQAIIEPQLVENEILKNIRKGVSNLLQKQVLPSVHH
;
A
#
# COMPACT_ATOMS: atom_id res chain seq x y z
N MET A 1 -6.42 -4.90 2.14
CA MET A 1 -6.00 -5.77 1.03
C MET A 1 -4.59 -6.32 1.21
N LEU A 2 -3.53 -5.50 1.30
CA LEU A 2 -2.14 -6.02 1.42
C LEU A 2 -1.91 -6.90 2.66
N ALA A 3 -2.61 -6.63 3.76
CA ALA A 3 -2.58 -7.43 4.98
C ALA A 3 -3.82 -8.37 5.11
N ASP A 4 -4.58 -8.61 4.05
CA ASP A 4 -5.69 -9.58 4.10
C ASP A 4 -5.14 -11.01 4.18
N ASN A 5 -5.79 -11.89 4.94
CA ASN A 5 -5.36 -13.28 5.12
C ASN A 5 -5.49 -14.10 3.83
N ARG A 6 -6.39 -13.72 2.93
CA ARG A 6 -6.63 -14.40 1.65
C ARG A 6 -5.57 -14.00 0.63
N GLN A 7 -4.82 -14.99 0.15
CA GLN A 7 -3.72 -14.79 -0.80
C GLN A 7 -4.17 -14.05 -2.07
N TYR A 8 -5.30 -14.45 -2.67
CA TYR A 8 -5.78 -13.83 -3.92
C TYR A 8 -6.08 -12.33 -3.75
N VAL A 9 -6.45 -11.88 -2.55
CA VAL A 9 -6.72 -10.46 -2.24
C VAL A 9 -5.42 -9.67 -2.13
N ARG A 10 -4.40 -10.24 -1.48
CA ARG A 10 -3.06 -9.64 -1.41
C ARG A 10 -2.45 -9.53 -2.81
N GLU A 11 -2.53 -10.61 -3.58
CA GLU A 11 -2.07 -10.65 -4.97
C GLU A 11 -2.78 -9.58 -5.82
N HIS A 12 -4.11 -9.45 -5.67
CA HIS A 12 -4.86 -8.41 -6.36
C HIS A 12 -4.31 -7.02 -6.06
N ALA A 13 -4.04 -6.70 -4.79
CA ALA A 13 -3.46 -5.40 -4.41
C ALA A 13 -2.04 -5.19 -4.97
N LEU A 14 -1.18 -6.21 -4.95
CA LEU A 14 0.18 -6.12 -5.48
C LEU A 14 0.18 -5.86 -7.00
N ARG A 15 -0.68 -6.55 -7.75
CA ARG A 15 -0.87 -6.30 -9.20
C ARG A 15 -1.36 -4.88 -9.47
N ARG A 16 -2.25 -4.33 -8.62
CA ARG A 16 -2.73 -2.95 -8.74
C ARG A 16 -1.59 -1.95 -8.54
N ILE A 17 -0.73 -2.16 -7.56
CA ILE A 17 0.44 -1.29 -7.31
C ILE A 17 1.37 -1.25 -8.52
N LEU A 18 1.72 -2.41 -9.08
CA LEU A 18 2.54 -2.47 -10.30
C LEU A 18 1.89 -1.73 -11.46
N LYS A 19 0.57 -1.86 -11.63
CA LYS A 19 -0.17 -1.15 -12.68
C LYS A 19 -0.11 0.36 -12.49
N ILE A 20 -0.32 0.84 -11.26
CA ILE A 20 -0.27 2.27 -10.94
C ILE A 20 1.12 2.85 -11.19
N ARG A 21 2.18 2.14 -10.81
CA ARG A 21 3.56 2.56 -11.07
C ARG A 21 3.87 2.72 -12.56
N LYS A 22 3.37 1.82 -13.39
CA LYS A 22 3.52 1.91 -14.86
C LYS A 22 2.80 3.12 -15.45
N THR A 23 1.68 3.53 -14.86
CA THR A 23 0.88 4.67 -15.32
C THR A 23 1.23 5.98 -14.62
N SER A 24 2.10 5.96 -13.60
CA SER A 24 2.46 7.13 -12.83
C SER A 24 3.45 7.99 -13.61
N ASN A 25 3.12 9.26 -13.80
CA ASN A 25 4.06 10.24 -14.34
C ASN A 25 5.18 10.48 -13.31
N ILE A 26 6.41 10.13 -13.68
CA ILE A 26 7.60 10.38 -12.87
C ILE A 26 7.74 11.91 -12.70
N GLY A 27 7.68 12.39 -11.45
CA GLY A 27 7.82 13.82 -11.11
C GLY A 27 6.53 14.59 -10.81
N ALA A 28 5.35 13.96 -10.92
CA ALA A 28 4.10 14.61 -10.53
C ALA A 28 3.91 14.65 -8.99
N LEU A 29 3.44 15.78 -8.46
CA LEU A 29 3.11 15.92 -7.04
C LEU A 29 2.03 14.90 -6.65
N ARG A 30 2.36 14.04 -5.67
CA ARG A 30 1.47 12.98 -5.24
C ARG A 30 0.43 13.50 -4.26
N ILE A 31 -0.78 13.70 -4.75
CA ILE A 31 -1.94 14.07 -3.94
C ILE A 31 -2.70 12.79 -3.56
N PHE A 32 -2.97 12.62 -2.26
CA PHE A 32 -3.87 11.57 -1.82
C PHE A 32 -5.29 11.97 -2.19
N GLN A 33 -5.85 11.29 -3.20
CA GLN A 33 -7.21 11.53 -3.64
C GLN A 33 -8.12 10.42 -3.14
N VAL A 34 -9.07 10.79 -2.28
CA VAL A 34 -10.06 9.86 -1.73
C VAL A 34 -10.78 9.14 -2.88
N PRO A 35 -10.86 7.81 -2.88
CA PRO A 35 -11.65 7.06 -3.86
C PRO A 35 -13.13 7.35 -3.76
N THR A 36 -13.77 7.49 -4.92
CA THR A 36 -15.21 7.25 -5.02
C THR A 36 -15.45 5.78 -4.69
N LEU A 37 -16.31 5.54 -3.70
CA LEU A 37 -16.65 4.18 -3.28
C LEU A 37 -17.80 3.64 -4.14
N ASN A 38 -17.64 2.41 -4.63
CA ASN A 38 -18.71 1.67 -5.28
C ASN A 38 -19.66 1.14 -4.21
N LYS A 39 -20.87 1.72 -4.13
CA LYS A 39 -21.88 1.37 -3.13
C LYS A 39 -22.54 0.02 -3.40
N ASP A 40 -22.50 -0.45 -4.65
CA ASP A 40 -23.09 -1.73 -5.08
C ASP A 40 -22.08 -2.89 -4.95
N ALA A 41 -20.89 -2.62 -4.42
CA ALA A 41 -19.86 -3.62 -4.23
C ALA A 41 -20.30 -4.66 -3.18
N HIS A 42 -20.29 -5.94 -3.57
CA HIS A 42 -20.56 -7.06 -2.67
C HIS A 42 -19.36 -7.44 -1.82
N ASN A 43 -18.17 -6.95 -2.21
CA ASN A 43 -16.92 -7.18 -1.52
C ASN A 43 -16.09 -5.89 -1.53
N TYR A 44 -15.39 -5.64 -0.43
CA TYR A 44 -14.54 -4.47 -0.27
C TYR A 44 -13.42 -4.37 -1.33
N ILE A 45 -13.08 -5.49 -1.99
CA ILE A 45 -12.14 -5.54 -3.13
C ILE A 45 -12.63 -4.65 -4.28
N ASP A 46 -13.94 -4.69 -4.55
CA ASP A 46 -14.60 -3.98 -5.65
C ASP A 46 -15.14 -2.60 -5.23
N MET A 47 -14.99 -2.27 -3.94
CA MET A 47 -15.50 -1.02 -3.36
C MET A 47 -14.68 0.20 -3.78
N ILE A 48 -13.44 0.01 -4.23
CA ILE A 48 -12.54 1.10 -4.64
C ILE A 48 -12.28 1.01 -6.15
N ASP A 49 -12.59 2.08 -6.89
CA ASP A 49 -12.12 2.21 -8.28
C ASP A 49 -10.64 2.60 -8.31
N TRP A 50 -9.82 1.66 -8.77
CA TRP A 50 -8.36 1.78 -8.85
C TRP A 50 -7.86 2.51 -10.10
N LYS A 51 -8.74 2.95 -11.02
CA LYS A 51 -8.33 3.64 -12.25
C LYS A 51 -7.73 5.03 -12.01
N THR A 52 -8.12 5.70 -10.93
CA THR A 52 -7.80 7.13 -10.68
C THR A 52 -6.90 7.31 -9.45
N LYS A 53 -6.10 6.31 -9.09
CA LYS A 53 -5.39 6.27 -7.81
C LYS A 53 -3.88 6.34 -7.94
N THR A 54 -3.28 7.11 -7.03
CA THR A 54 -1.84 7.13 -6.82
C THR A 54 -1.43 5.94 -5.96
N GLU A 55 -0.20 5.45 -6.15
CA GLU A 55 0.35 4.34 -5.38
C GLU A 55 0.25 4.66 -3.87
N PRO A 56 0.06 3.72 -2.94
CA PRO A 56 0.21 3.98 -1.50
C PRO A 56 1.64 4.37 -1.08
N SER A 57 1.80 5.26 -0.09
CA SER A 57 3.14 5.71 0.37
C SER A 57 3.92 4.58 1.01
N LEU A 58 3.18 3.64 1.58
CA LEU A 58 3.69 2.47 2.26
C LEU A 58 4.46 1.53 1.33
N THR A 59 4.13 1.54 0.04
CA THR A 59 4.77 0.65 -0.94
C THR A 59 5.87 1.33 -1.74
N MET A 60 5.99 2.67 -1.70
CA MET A 60 7.01 3.43 -2.43
C MET A 60 8.44 2.94 -2.18
N SER A 61 8.77 2.53 -0.95
CA SER A 61 10.11 2.05 -0.60
C SER A 61 10.40 0.62 -1.07
N ILE A 62 9.40 -0.07 -1.62
CA ILE A 62 9.49 -1.46 -2.05
C ILE A 62 9.68 -1.49 -3.56
N SER A 63 10.71 -2.16 -4.06
CA SER A 63 11.00 -2.19 -5.49
C SER A 63 9.97 -3.01 -6.29
N ASN A 64 9.90 -2.79 -7.60
CA ASN A 64 9.00 -3.55 -8.48
C ASN A 64 9.32 -5.05 -8.49
N GLU A 65 10.60 -5.39 -8.35
CA GLU A 65 11.11 -6.76 -8.32
C GLU A 65 10.59 -7.48 -7.07
N ILE A 66 10.65 -6.83 -5.91
CA ILE A 66 10.11 -7.40 -4.66
C ILE A 66 8.60 -7.62 -4.78
N ILE A 67 7.85 -6.67 -5.35
CA ILE A 67 6.40 -6.82 -5.56
C ILE A 67 6.08 -7.92 -6.58
N THR A 68 6.92 -8.10 -7.59
CA THR A 68 6.74 -9.18 -8.58
C THR A 68 7.03 -10.54 -7.96
N GLN A 69 8.12 -10.66 -7.19
CA GLN A 69 8.41 -11.87 -6.43
C GLN A 69 7.30 -12.17 -5.43
N ALA A 70 6.72 -11.15 -4.81
CA ALA A 70 5.59 -11.28 -3.89
C ALA A 70 4.32 -11.89 -4.51
N ILE A 71 4.15 -11.76 -5.82
CA ILE A 71 3.04 -12.35 -6.57
C ILE A 71 3.35 -13.82 -6.91
N ILE A 72 4.60 -14.12 -7.27
CA ILE A 72 5.06 -15.46 -7.67
C ILE A 72 5.21 -16.36 -6.43
N GLU A 73 5.75 -15.81 -5.34
CA GLU A 73 6.14 -16.52 -4.12
C GLU A 73 5.67 -15.75 -2.87
N PRO A 74 4.38 -15.89 -2.49
CA PRO A 74 3.74 -15.09 -1.44
C PRO A 74 4.36 -15.24 -0.06
N GLN A 75 5.00 -16.37 0.23
CA GLN A 75 5.67 -16.66 1.50
C GLN A 75 6.88 -15.74 1.79
N LEU A 76 7.46 -15.08 0.78
CA LEU A 76 8.57 -14.13 1.00
C LEU A 76 8.10 -12.73 1.44
N VAL A 77 6.80 -12.45 1.29
CA VAL A 77 6.19 -11.12 1.49
C VAL A 77 5.91 -10.82 2.96
N GLU A 78 5.58 -11.86 3.73
CA GLU A 78 5.27 -11.71 5.15
C GLU A 78 6.46 -11.17 5.93
N ASN A 79 7.68 -11.59 5.63
CA ASN A 79 8.84 -11.20 6.42
C ASN A 79 9.37 -9.80 6.08
N GLU A 80 9.30 -9.35 4.83
CA GLU A 80 9.91 -8.06 4.45
C GLU A 80 8.89 -6.92 4.35
N ILE A 81 7.66 -7.17 3.89
CA ILE A 81 6.61 -6.14 3.85
C ILE A 81 6.04 -5.90 5.25
N LEU A 82 5.67 -6.94 6.02
CA LEU A 82 5.16 -6.71 7.38
C LEU A 82 6.21 -6.11 8.30
N LYS A 83 7.49 -6.45 8.12
CA LYS A 83 8.60 -5.83 8.88
C LYS A 83 8.72 -4.34 8.58
N ASN A 84 8.60 -3.92 7.32
CA ASN A 84 8.60 -2.51 6.95
C ASN A 84 7.33 -1.76 7.39
N ILE A 85 6.16 -2.41 7.33
CA ILE A 85 4.90 -1.86 7.87
C ILE A 85 4.99 -1.70 9.40
N ARG A 86 5.46 -2.72 10.13
CA ARG A 86 5.64 -2.69 11.59
C ARG A 86 6.67 -1.65 12.01
N LYS A 87 7.79 -1.51 11.29
CA LYS A 87 8.78 -0.44 11.51
C LYS A 87 8.18 0.95 11.30
N GLY A 88 7.41 1.13 10.22
CA GLY A 88 6.74 2.39 9.91
C GLY A 88 5.71 2.79 10.98
N VAL A 89 4.90 1.84 11.45
CA VAL A 89 3.93 2.04 12.54
C VAL A 89 4.65 2.35 13.85
N SER A 90 5.73 1.63 14.19
CA SER A 90 6.52 1.90 15.40
C SER A 90 7.13 3.31 15.41
N ASN A 91 7.65 3.78 14.27
CA ASN A 91 8.19 5.13 14.14
C ASN A 91 7.10 6.22 14.21
N LEU A 92 5.89 5.95 13.71
CA LEU A 92 4.73 6.84 13.84
C LEU A 92 4.28 6.95 15.31
N LEU A 93 4.29 5.84 16.04
CA LEU A 93 3.95 5.81 17.47
C LEU A 93 5.01 6.54 18.30
N GLN A 94 6.31 6.39 18.01
CA GLN A 94 7.37 7.14 18.70
C GLN A 94 7.28 8.66 18.46
N LYS A 95 6.92 9.09 17.24
CA LYS A 95 6.76 10.52 16.91
C LYS A 95 5.53 11.16 17.56
N GLN A 96 4.54 10.38 17.97
CA GLN A 96 3.37 10.88 18.72
C GLN A 96 3.63 11.02 20.24
N VAL A 97 4.78 10.55 20.75
CA VAL A 97 5.10 10.52 22.19
C VAL A 97 6.10 11.63 22.59
N LEU A 98 6.48 12.56 21.71
CA LEU A 98 7.22 13.76 22.14
C LEU A 98 6.23 14.87 22.54
N PRO A 99 6.03 15.16 23.85
CA PRO A 99 5.30 16.35 24.24
C PRO A 99 6.11 17.59 23.86
N SER A 100 5.37 18.61 23.43
CA SER A 100 5.85 19.98 23.28
C SER A 100 6.65 20.39 24.52
N VAL A 101 7.96 20.52 24.38
CA VAL A 101 8.77 21.29 25.33
C VAL A 101 8.97 22.65 24.70
N HIS A 102 8.06 23.56 25.03
CA HIS A 102 8.33 24.99 24.95
C HIS A 102 9.45 25.33 25.95
N HIS A 103 10.47 26.03 25.47
CA HIS A 103 11.17 27.05 26.25
C HIS A 103 11.46 28.24 25.36
#